data_AF-Q2Y976-F1
#
_entry.id   AF-Q2Y976-F1
#
_cell.length_a   1.000
_cell.length_b   1.000
_cell.length_c   1.000
_cell.angle_alpha   90.00
_cell.angle_beta   90.00
_cell.angle_gamma   90.00
#
_symmetry.space_group_name_H-M   'P 1'
#
loop_
_entity.id
_entity.type
_entity.pdbx_description
1 polymer ?
#
loop_
_entity_poly.entity_id
_entity_poly.type
_entity_poly.pdbx_seq_one_letter_code
_entity_poly.pdbx_strand_id
1 'polypeptide(L)'
;MRATIQFSQPDKKFDILQKLFSFVKGFKNLRQHILEQGILLERLNSGEIENVQRALAGINYLEGRVIDNSVRIFVTDGELRALFDLMMPVSRKQNDFSRILWERGFTIEELSQDQAENLRNQFSAIATVTIGPDVPRTRIYTVGGQIFQEDGVPLCARGFTVCAFDALSVNTFVRCGAMGAVQEDGFYRIDYAWRSNGRIGPDLFVRVFDPEGDIVAEARKNPAAVQEFLDITVKTLCIVRGTIRQVDDFPLPHLLVRAFDRDMRAETLLGQAMTDAEGSYQITYGTNKLRMKDKADLIVRVFEPADSEGKETGDEIGASEIIFNAPLQQAVDLEVKSGKFRGPSEYERYITALKLLIEGEPVHQLTDKDLSFLGGKTGIPLEHLNYLRLDDQWCFHYSMEPAVVYSLLRQGLPADLHHLSTEKPTRLHEALQASLAHNIAPAVLADKVDQAIKPLLSLADSMVFELERRAK
;
A
#
# COMPACT_ATOMS: atom_id res chain seq x y z
N MET A 1 10.12 25.91 24.47
CA MET A 1 9.16 26.87 25.03
C MET A 1 9.15 28.09 24.14
N ARG A 2 7.97 28.70 23.95
CA ARG A 2 7.86 30.03 23.36
C ARG A 2 7.60 31.07 24.42
N ALA A 3 8.20 32.24 24.26
CA ALA A 3 7.98 33.40 25.11
C ALA A 3 7.49 34.57 24.25
N THR A 4 6.24 34.99 24.47
CA THR A 4 5.65 36.16 23.83
C THR A 4 5.84 37.37 24.74
N ILE A 5 6.56 38.37 24.25
CA ILE A 5 6.94 39.58 24.98
C ILE A 5 6.06 40.73 24.50
N GLN A 6 5.16 41.21 25.36
CA GLN A 6 4.30 42.36 25.08
C GLN A 6 4.70 43.55 25.95
N PHE A 7 5.21 44.62 25.32
CA PHE A 7 5.73 45.78 26.03
C PHE A 7 4.65 46.53 26.83
N SER A 8 5.03 46.99 28.02
CA SER A 8 4.19 47.79 28.91
C SER A 8 4.51 49.29 28.74
N GLN A 9 3.51 50.16 28.80
CA GLN A 9 3.66 51.63 28.69
C GLN A 9 4.37 52.12 27.41
N PRO A 10 3.65 52.27 26.28
CA PRO A 10 4.23 52.61 24.98
C PRO A 10 4.87 54.01 24.90
N ASP A 11 4.72 54.85 25.92
CA ASP A 11 5.29 56.20 25.97
C ASP A 11 6.79 56.22 26.39
N LYS A 12 7.32 55.10 26.91
CA LYS A 12 8.71 54.99 27.39
C LYS A 12 9.60 54.16 26.46
N LYS A 13 9.41 54.28 25.14
CA LYS A 13 10.12 53.46 24.13
C LYS A 13 11.64 53.47 24.31
N PHE A 14 12.23 54.64 24.60
CA PHE A 14 13.67 54.77 24.77
C PHE A 14 14.18 54.02 26.01
N ASP A 15 13.50 54.13 27.15
CA ASP A 15 13.86 53.43 28.39
C ASP A 15 13.72 51.90 28.24
N ILE A 16 12.69 51.47 27.50
CA ILE A 16 12.46 50.05 27.19
C ILE A 16 13.61 49.50 26.34
N LEU A 17 14.05 50.23 25.31
CA LEU A 17 15.13 49.79 24.43
C LEU A 17 16.50 49.79 25.11
N GLN A 18 16.79 50.78 25.95
CA GLN A 18 18.03 50.80 26.75
C GLN A 18 18.12 49.56 27.65
N LYS A 19 17.01 49.20 28.31
CA LYS A 19 16.92 47.98 29.11
C LYS A 19 17.05 46.73 28.25
N LEU A 20 16.35 46.65 27.12
CA LEU A 20 16.43 45.51 26.20
C LEU A 20 17.86 45.29 25.67
N PHE A 21 18.58 46.37 25.32
CA PHE A 21 19.98 46.30 24.92
C PHE A 21 20.89 45.77 26.02
N SER A 22 20.70 46.25 27.26
CA SER A 22 21.47 45.76 28.42
C SER A 22 21.23 44.28 28.70
N PHE A 23 19.99 43.79 28.52
CA PHE A 23 19.62 42.39 28.74
C PHE A 23 20.17 41.47 27.66
N VAL A 24 20.02 41.84 26.39
CA VAL A 24 20.57 41.05 25.27
C VAL A 24 22.09 40.90 25.38
N LYS A 25 22.79 41.92 25.91
CA LYS A 25 24.24 41.88 26.17
C LYS A 25 24.61 41.02 27.40
N GLY A 26 23.77 41.02 28.43
CA GLY A 26 24.00 40.29 29.68
C GLY A 26 23.52 38.84 29.70
N PHE A 27 22.63 38.45 28.78
CA PHE A 27 22.05 37.11 28.74
C PHE A 27 22.89 36.16 27.88
N LYS A 28 23.62 35.25 28.55
CA LYS A 28 24.45 34.24 27.91
C LYS A 28 23.59 33.41 26.94
N ASN A 29 23.97 33.40 25.66
CA ASN A 29 23.36 32.66 24.55
C ASN A 29 22.01 33.19 23.99
N LEU A 30 21.32 34.18 24.60
CA LEU A 30 20.08 34.72 24.00
C LEU A 30 20.33 35.51 22.73
N ARG A 31 21.43 36.29 22.68
CA ARG A 31 21.85 36.94 21.43
C ARG A 31 22.04 35.90 20.33
N GLN A 32 22.77 34.83 20.60
CA GLN A 32 23.02 33.76 19.64
C GLN A 32 21.72 33.07 19.22
N HIS A 33 20.84 32.79 20.17
CA HIS A 33 19.52 32.21 19.92
C HIS A 33 18.65 33.10 19.01
N ILE A 34 18.61 34.42 19.26
CA ILE A 34 17.87 35.36 18.41
C ILE A 34 18.48 35.43 17.00
N LEU A 35 19.81 35.35 16.87
CA LEU A 35 20.47 35.31 15.55
C LEU A 35 20.13 34.02 14.79
N GLU A 36 20.07 32.88 15.46
CA GLU A 36 19.78 31.58 14.85
C GLU A 36 18.29 31.38 14.53
N GLN A 37 17.42 31.76 15.46
CA GLN A 37 15.98 31.44 15.41
C GLN A 37 15.11 32.60 14.93
N GLY A 38 15.65 33.82 14.96
CA GLY A 38 14.92 35.04 14.66
C GLY A 38 13.88 35.40 15.73
N ILE A 39 13.13 36.47 15.44
CA ILE A 39 11.93 36.85 16.22
C ILE A 39 10.68 36.68 15.37
N LEU A 40 9.55 36.41 16.01
CA LEU A 40 8.28 36.20 15.32
C LEU A 40 7.30 37.32 15.65
N LEU A 41 6.74 37.96 14.62
CA LEU A 41 5.52 38.75 14.71
C LEU A 41 4.33 37.88 14.35
N GLU A 42 3.34 37.81 15.23
CA GLU A 42 2.20 36.90 15.11
C GLU A 42 0.87 37.64 14.95
N ARG A 43 -0.16 36.89 14.53
CA ARG A 43 -1.54 37.37 14.41
C ARG A 43 -1.65 38.55 13.45
N LEU A 44 -0.94 38.46 12.33
CA LEU A 44 -0.95 39.44 11.26
C LEU A 44 -2.02 39.09 10.23
N ASN A 45 -2.75 40.09 9.75
CA ASN A 45 -3.55 39.94 8.54
C ASN A 45 -2.69 40.12 7.28
N SER A 46 -3.25 39.82 6.11
CA SER A 46 -2.53 39.89 4.83
C SER A 46 -1.92 41.27 4.55
N GLY A 47 -2.65 42.36 4.81
CA GLY A 47 -2.13 43.72 4.64
C GLY A 47 -0.99 44.05 5.61
N GLU A 48 -1.07 43.58 6.85
CA GLU A 48 0.01 43.73 7.83
C GLU A 48 1.27 42.96 7.43
N ILE A 49 1.12 41.75 6.86
CA ILE A 49 2.24 40.96 6.33
C ILE A 49 2.97 41.72 5.21
N GLU A 50 2.24 42.22 4.23
CA GLU A 50 2.82 43.01 3.13
C GLU A 50 3.55 44.25 3.63
N ASN A 51 2.97 44.95 4.61
CA ASN A 51 3.57 46.15 5.19
C ASN A 51 4.86 45.84 5.97
N VAL A 52 4.89 44.72 6.72
CA VAL A 52 6.11 44.26 7.39
C VAL A 52 7.18 43.88 6.38
N GLN A 53 6.84 43.12 5.33
CA GLN A 53 7.80 42.77 4.27
C GLN A 53 8.37 44.01 3.57
N ARG A 54 7.54 45.02 3.31
CA ARG A 54 7.99 46.30 2.72
C ARG A 54 8.93 47.07 3.65
N ALA A 55 8.68 47.04 4.97
CA ALA A 55 9.56 47.66 5.95
C ALA A 55 10.93 46.97 6.03
N LEU A 56 10.97 45.65 5.86
CA LEU A 56 12.21 44.87 5.86
C LEU A 56 13.04 45.07 4.58
N ALA A 57 12.39 45.20 3.42
CA ALA A 57 13.07 45.39 2.13
C ALA A 57 13.96 46.65 2.06
N GLY A 58 13.72 47.64 2.94
CA GLY A 58 14.51 48.88 3.01
C GLY A 58 15.74 48.82 3.92
N ILE A 59 16.00 47.69 4.60
CA ILE A 59 17.09 47.55 5.56
C ILE A 59 17.98 46.39 5.09
N ASN A 60 19.19 46.73 4.65
CA ASN A 60 20.22 45.74 4.40
C ASN A 60 20.43 44.93 5.69
N TYR A 61 20.56 43.62 5.56
CA TYR A 61 20.83 42.66 6.65
C TYR A 61 19.65 42.11 7.46
N LEU A 62 18.39 42.42 7.09
CA LEU A 62 17.21 41.73 7.62
C LEU A 62 16.51 40.86 6.57
N GLU A 63 16.13 39.63 6.94
CA GLU A 63 15.33 38.74 6.10
C GLU A 63 14.01 38.40 6.80
N GLY A 64 12.88 38.57 6.09
CA GLY A 64 11.55 38.22 6.59
C GLY A 64 10.98 36.98 5.89
N ARG A 65 10.58 35.96 6.65
CA ARG A 65 9.88 34.77 6.14
C ARG A 65 8.45 34.75 6.65
N VAL A 66 7.49 34.64 5.72
CA VAL A 66 6.07 34.52 6.04
C VAL A 66 5.76 33.07 6.42
N ILE A 67 5.05 32.89 7.53
CA ILE A 67 4.64 31.59 8.06
C ILE A 67 3.20 31.76 8.54
N ASP A 68 2.23 31.25 7.78
CA ASP A 68 0.80 31.45 8.01
C ASP A 68 0.47 32.95 8.22
N ASN A 69 -0.11 33.29 9.38
CA ASN A 69 -0.46 34.65 9.78
C ASN A 69 0.65 35.32 10.61
N SER A 70 1.91 34.99 10.33
CA SER A 70 3.07 35.47 11.07
C SER A 70 4.24 35.79 10.14
N VAL A 71 5.13 36.67 10.57
CA VAL A 71 6.40 36.96 9.89
C VAL A 71 7.54 36.72 10.86
N ARG A 72 8.44 35.80 10.49
CA ARG A 72 9.69 35.55 11.21
C ARG A 72 10.80 36.39 10.60
N ILE A 73 11.56 37.07 11.45
CA ILE A 73 12.57 38.04 11.05
C ILE A 73 13.93 37.56 11.53
N PHE A 74 14.87 37.46 10.59
CA PHE A 74 16.24 37.04 10.80
C PHE A 74 17.19 38.22 10.60
N VAL A 75 18.27 38.21 11.38
CA VAL A 75 19.37 39.18 11.29
C VAL A 75 20.56 38.45 10.67
N THR A 76 21.07 38.98 9.56
CA THR A 76 22.04 38.26 8.72
C THR A 76 23.48 38.75 8.84
N ASP A 77 23.70 39.95 9.41
CA ASP A 77 25.03 40.52 9.67
C ASP A 77 25.61 40.12 11.04
N GLY A 78 24.86 39.35 11.84
CA GLY A 78 25.26 38.95 13.19
C GLY A 78 25.11 40.07 14.24
N GLU A 79 24.63 41.25 13.86
CA GLU A 79 24.43 42.39 14.76
C GLU A 79 22.95 42.72 14.93
N LEU A 80 22.43 42.60 16.17
CA LEU A 80 21.03 42.91 16.45
C LEU A 80 20.67 44.39 16.27
N ARG A 81 21.64 45.25 15.90
CA ARG A 81 21.46 46.67 15.61
C ARG A 81 20.35 46.92 14.59
N ALA A 82 20.30 46.13 13.52
CA ALA A 82 19.28 46.27 12.48
C ALA A 82 17.86 46.06 13.01
N LEU A 83 17.66 45.17 14.00
CA LEU A 83 16.36 45.04 14.67
C LEU A 83 16.02 46.32 15.43
N PHE A 84 16.97 46.91 16.16
CA PHE A 84 16.73 48.15 16.91
C PHE A 84 16.35 49.32 16.00
N ASP A 85 17.00 49.47 14.85
CA ASP A 85 16.68 50.49 13.86
C ASP A 85 15.25 50.32 13.32
N LEU A 86 14.79 49.08 13.22
CA LEU A 86 13.42 48.74 12.82
C LEU A 86 12.40 49.02 13.96
N MET A 87 12.79 48.85 15.23
CA MET A 87 11.96 49.19 16.41
C MET A 87 11.78 50.71 16.59
N MET A 88 12.80 51.50 16.23
CA MET A 88 12.83 52.97 16.34
C MET A 88 13.42 53.63 15.08
N PRO A 89 12.61 53.84 14.03
CA PRO A 89 13.09 54.47 12.82
C PRO A 89 13.58 55.91 13.07
N VAL A 90 14.71 56.28 12.47
CA VAL A 90 15.39 57.58 12.65
C VAL A 90 14.56 58.77 12.14
N SER A 91 13.60 58.53 11.25
CA SER A 91 12.67 59.55 10.75
C SER A 91 11.31 59.44 11.45
N ARG A 92 10.60 60.57 11.65
CA ARG A 92 9.23 60.61 12.23
C ARG A 92 8.17 59.83 11.43
N LYS A 93 8.54 59.07 10.40
CA LYS A 93 7.64 58.14 9.70
C LYS A 93 7.59 56.84 10.50
N GLN A 94 6.49 56.63 11.21
CA GLN A 94 6.14 55.35 11.79
C GLN A 94 6.12 54.29 10.67
N ASN A 95 6.94 53.24 10.76
CA ASN A 95 6.79 52.07 9.89
C ASN A 95 5.76 51.12 10.54
N ASP A 96 5.01 50.39 9.74
CA ASP A 96 3.98 49.48 10.25
C ASP A 96 4.54 48.39 11.15
N PHE A 97 5.78 47.95 10.89
CA PHE A 97 6.49 47.02 11.77
C PHE A 97 6.59 47.56 13.21
N SER A 98 7.14 48.77 13.39
CA SER A 98 7.34 49.33 14.74
C SER A 98 6.01 49.48 15.44
N ARG A 99 4.96 49.93 14.74
CA ARG A 99 3.60 50.01 15.29
C ARG A 99 3.14 48.64 15.80
N ILE A 100 3.19 47.61 14.95
CA ILE A 100 2.77 46.25 15.29
C ILE A 100 3.58 45.69 16.46
N LEU A 101 4.90 45.86 16.44
CA LEU A 101 5.80 45.40 17.49
C LEU A 101 5.50 46.08 18.84
N TRP A 102 5.27 47.39 18.85
CA TRP A 102 4.99 48.13 20.08
C TRP A 102 3.58 47.83 20.62
N GLU A 103 2.60 47.55 19.76
CA GLU A 103 1.22 47.22 20.15
C GLU A 103 1.06 45.76 20.60
N ARG A 104 1.69 44.83 19.88
CA ARG A 104 1.45 43.38 20.01
C ARG A 104 2.66 42.60 20.53
N GLY A 105 3.84 43.20 20.52
CA GLY A 105 5.06 42.51 20.93
C GLY A 105 5.64 41.59 19.87
N PHE A 106 6.49 40.68 20.31
CA PHE A 106 7.08 39.63 19.48
C PHE A 106 7.25 38.34 20.29
N THR A 107 7.47 37.23 19.59
CA THR A 107 7.69 35.93 20.19
C THR A 107 9.08 35.40 19.85
N ILE A 108 9.73 34.81 20.85
CA ILE A 108 10.92 33.98 20.68
C ILE A 108 10.51 32.52 20.91
N GLU A 109 10.82 31.66 19.95
CA GLU A 109 10.50 30.23 19.99
C GLU A 109 11.75 29.40 20.29
N GLU A 110 11.56 28.11 20.59
CA GLU A 110 12.64 27.12 20.83
C GLU A 110 13.52 27.41 22.07
N LEU A 111 12.98 28.13 23.06
CA LEU A 111 13.68 28.38 24.33
C LEU A 111 13.61 27.14 25.25
N SER A 112 14.67 26.85 26.00
CA SER A 112 14.54 25.96 27.15
C SER A 112 13.60 26.56 28.21
N GLN A 113 13.08 25.74 29.12
CA GLN A 113 12.22 26.23 30.20
C GLN A 113 12.94 27.29 31.06
N ASP A 114 14.17 27.02 31.46
CA ASP A 114 14.99 27.95 32.23
C ASP A 114 15.25 29.26 31.48
N GLN A 115 15.50 29.20 30.17
CA GLN A 115 15.68 30.39 29.35
C GLN A 115 14.40 31.24 29.30
N ALA A 116 13.24 30.61 29.11
CA ALA A 116 11.96 31.30 29.07
C ALA A 116 11.60 31.95 30.42
N GLU A 117 11.84 31.26 31.53
CA GLU A 117 11.58 31.79 32.87
C GLU A 117 12.53 32.94 33.23
N ASN A 118 13.82 32.82 32.89
CA ASN A 118 14.78 33.89 33.07
C ASN A 118 14.41 35.13 32.23
N LEU A 119 14.01 34.92 30.96
CA LEU A 119 13.50 35.99 30.10
C LEU A 119 12.31 36.72 30.76
N ARG A 120 11.33 35.98 31.28
CA ARG A 120 10.17 36.55 31.99
C ARG A 120 10.58 37.39 33.20
N ASN A 121 11.51 36.89 34.01
CA ASN A 121 11.97 37.60 35.21
C ASN A 121 12.66 38.91 34.85
N GLN A 122 13.53 38.91 33.83
CA GLN A 122 14.26 40.11 33.40
C GLN A 122 13.36 41.16 32.73
N PHE A 123 12.37 40.72 31.96
CA PHE A 123 11.49 41.63 31.23
C PHE A 123 10.32 42.17 32.07
N SER A 124 10.07 41.62 33.27
CA SER A 124 8.94 41.97 34.14
C SER A 124 8.78 43.48 34.43
N ALA A 125 9.86 44.26 34.38
CA ALA A 125 9.83 45.70 34.61
C ALA A 125 9.39 46.54 33.38
N ILE A 126 9.34 45.95 32.18
CA ILE A 126 9.10 46.66 30.91
C ILE A 126 8.12 45.97 29.97
N ALA A 127 7.79 44.70 30.22
CA ALA A 127 6.91 43.91 29.39
C ALA A 127 6.22 42.81 30.21
N THR A 128 5.05 42.41 29.74
CA THR A 128 4.44 41.14 30.13
C THR A 128 5.01 40.03 29.25
N VAL A 129 5.53 38.96 29.85
CA VAL A 129 6.06 37.80 29.13
C VAL A 129 5.15 36.60 29.40
N THR A 130 4.46 36.15 28.35
CA THR A 130 3.64 34.94 28.39
C THR A 130 4.45 33.77 27.88
N ILE A 131 4.61 32.75 28.71
CA ILE A 131 5.35 31.51 28.36
C ILE A 131 4.33 30.44 28.00
N GLY A 132 4.55 29.76 26.87
CA GLY A 132 3.75 28.63 26.43
C GLY A 132 4.59 27.55 25.74
N PRO A 133 3.99 26.40 25.40
CA PRO A 133 4.64 25.43 24.52
C PRO A 133 4.85 26.04 23.13
N ASP A 134 5.94 25.69 22.45
CA ASP A 134 6.15 26.10 21.05
C ASP A 134 4.99 25.60 20.17
N VAL A 135 4.67 26.35 19.11
CA VAL A 135 3.69 25.88 18.13
C VAL A 135 4.32 24.71 17.37
N PRO A 136 3.75 23.49 17.44
CA PRO A 136 4.34 22.34 16.78
C PRO A 136 4.37 22.55 15.27
N ARG A 137 5.57 22.68 14.69
CA ARG A 137 5.73 22.70 13.24
C ARG A 137 5.73 21.27 12.75
N THR A 138 4.63 20.89 12.10
CA THR A 138 4.58 19.61 11.40
C THR A 138 5.36 19.77 10.11
N ARG A 139 6.50 19.09 9.99
CA ARG A 139 7.26 18.99 8.74
C ARG A 139 7.03 17.62 8.14
N ILE A 140 7.00 17.54 6.82
CA ILE A 140 7.03 16.27 6.11
C ILE A 140 8.50 15.88 5.93
N TYR A 141 8.83 14.69 6.41
CA TYR A 141 10.11 14.03 6.22
C TYR A 141 9.93 12.93 5.19
N THR A 142 11.01 12.63 4.48
CA THR A 142 11.09 11.49 3.56
C THR A 142 12.30 10.66 3.92
N VAL A 143 12.12 9.36 4.10
CA VAL A 143 13.22 8.40 4.06
C VAL A 143 13.04 7.49 2.86
N GLY A 144 14.11 7.32 2.08
CA GLY A 144 14.17 6.31 1.03
C GLY A 144 15.48 5.55 1.09
N GLY A 145 15.56 4.46 0.34
CA GLY A 145 16.75 3.62 0.31
C GLY A 145 16.51 2.37 -0.53
N GLN A 146 17.53 1.52 -0.61
CA GLN A 146 17.42 0.19 -1.19
C GLN A 146 17.69 -0.86 -0.11
N ILE A 147 16.95 -1.97 -0.18
CA ILE A 147 17.12 -3.11 0.72
C ILE A 147 18.02 -4.13 0.06
N PHE A 148 19.04 -4.58 0.77
CA PHE A 148 20.03 -5.57 0.33
C PHE A 148 19.98 -6.80 1.23
N GLN A 149 20.31 -7.96 0.68
CA GLN A 149 20.67 -9.13 1.47
C GLN A 149 22.09 -8.98 2.03
N GLU A 150 22.47 -9.82 2.99
CA GLU A 150 23.84 -9.82 3.59
C GLU A 150 24.95 -10.04 2.56
N ASP A 151 24.66 -10.69 1.42
CA ASP A 151 25.60 -10.88 0.31
C ASP A 151 25.75 -9.64 -0.60
N GLY A 152 25.01 -8.56 -0.32
CA GLY A 152 25.02 -7.31 -1.06
C GLY A 152 24.10 -7.27 -2.28
N VAL A 153 23.34 -8.33 -2.56
CA VAL A 153 22.36 -8.36 -3.66
C VAL A 153 21.08 -7.62 -3.23
N PRO A 154 20.49 -6.76 -4.07
CA PRO A 154 19.20 -6.15 -3.78
C PRO A 154 18.11 -7.19 -3.48
N LEU A 155 17.24 -6.89 -2.53
CA LEU A 155 16.11 -7.75 -2.19
C LEU A 155 15.09 -7.76 -3.34
N CYS A 156 15.18 -8.78 -4.18
CA CYS A 156 14.27 -8.99 -5.31
C CYS A 156 13.07 -9.87 -4.91
N ALA A 157 12.19 -9.36 -4.04
CA ALA A 157 11.05 -10.13 -3.53
C ALA A 157 9.79 -9.29 -3.37
N ARG A 158 8.62 -9.94 -3.51
CA ARG A 158 7.30 -9.31 -3.40
C ARG A 158 6.77 -9.36 -1.97
N GLY A 159 5.89 -8.41 -1.64
CA GLY A 159 5.10 -8.41 -0.41
C GLY A 159 5.79 -7.82 0.82
N PHE A 160 7.06 -7.42 0.71
CA PHE A 160 7.77 -6.75 1.80
C PHE A 160 7.22 -5.34 2.02
N THR A 161 7.20 -4.93 3.29
CA THR A 161 6.75 -3.60 3.69
C THR A 161 7.74 -2.95 4.64
N VAL A 162 7.72 -1.63 4.68
CA VAL A 162 8.60 -0.82 5.53
C VAL A 162 7.80 0.14 6.38
N CYS A 163 8.27 0.43 7.58
CA CYS A 163 7.64 1.39 8.47
C CYS A 163 8.69 2.25 9.18
N ALA A 164 8.46 3.57 9.21
CA ALA A 164 9.30 4.53 9.91
C ALA A 164 8.74 4.87 11.29
N PHE A 165 9.62 4.94 12.27
CA PHE A 165 9.35 5.29 13.65
C PHE A 165 10.30 6.39 14.13
N ASP A 166 9.86 7.15 15.12
CA ASP A 166 10.68 8.05 15.93
C ASP A 166 10.97 7.36 17.27
N ALA A 167 12.24 7.07 17.52
CA ALA A 167 12.71 6.41 18.73
C ALA A 167 12.85 7.43 19.87
N LEU A 168 11.86 7.50 20.75
CA LEU A 168 11.90 8.37 21.93
C LEU A 168 12.81 7.82 23.04
N SER A 169 13.01 6.52 23.05
CA SER A 169 13.94 5.81 23.94
C SER A 169 14.38 4.50 23.30
N VAL A 170 15.23 3.73 23.98
CA VAL A 170 15.67 2.40 23.50
C VAL A 170 14.49 1.46 23.19
N ASN A 171 13.38 1.57 23.94
CA ASN A 171 12.23 0.67 23.83
C ASN A 171 10.91 1.39 23.51
N THR A 172 10.94 2.69 23.22
CA THR A 172 9.75 3.49 22.94
C THR A 172 9.82 4.06 21.55
N PHE A 173 9.01 3.50 20.64
CA PHE A 173 8.97 3.89 19.23
C PHE A 173 7.58 4.42 18.91
N VAL A 174 7.51 5.62 18.32
CA VAL A 174 6.26 6.19 17.81
C VAL A 174 6.26 6.05 16.30
N ARG A 175 5.25 5.37 15.75
CA ARG A 175 5.09 5.24 14.30
C ARG A 175 4.86 6.61 13.67
N CYS A 176 5.67 6.95 12.67
CA CYS A 176 5.64 8.27 12.03
C CYS A 176 4.71 8.36 10.82
N GLY A 177 4.45 7.25 10.13
CA GLY A 177 3.68 7.23 8.89
C GLY A 177 3.03 5.89 8.57
N ALA A 178 2.35 5.83 7.42
CA ALA A 178 1.83 4.57 6.89
C ALA A 178 2.95 3.59 6.54
N MET A 179 2.61 2.31 6.38
CA MET A 179 3.57 1.33 5.87
C MET A 179 3.78 1.59 4.38
N GLY A 180 5.03 1.61 3.93
CA GLY A 180 5.39 1.67 2.52
C GLY A 180 5.58 0.27 1.96
N ALA A 181 5.22 0.07 0.69
CA ALA A 181 5.59 -1.15 -0.02
C ALA A 181 7.06 -1.08 -0.46
N VAL A 182 7.75 -2.22 -0.45
CA VAL A 182 9.06 -2.37 -1.07
C VAL A 182 8.85 -2.75 -2.53
N GLN A 183 9.54 -2.07 -3.44
CA GLN A 183 9.50 -2.35 -4.87
C GLN A 183 10.27 -3.66 -5.19
N GLU A 184 10.00 -4.26 -6.34
CA GLU A 184 10.62 -5.55 -6.73
C GLU A 184 12.15 -5.49 -6.87
N ASP A 185 12.72 -4.31 -7.00
CA ASP A 185 14.17 -4.06 -7.06
C ASP A 185 14.75 -3.67 -5.68
N GLY A 186 13.96 -3.77 -4.62
CA GLY A 186 14.35 -3.49 -3.24
C GLY A 186 14.26 -2.01 -2.85
N PHE A 187 13.85 -1.10 -3.75
CA PHE A 187 13.71 0.31 -3.40
C PHE A 187 12.47 0.55 -2.53
N TYR A 188 12.61 1.45 -1.56
CA TYR A 188 11.51 1.89 -0.74
C TYR A 188 11.53 3.40 -0.51
N ARG A 189 10.36 3.95 -0.18
CA ARG A 189 10.20 5.34 0.23
C ARG A 189 9.06 5.46 1.23
N ILE A 190 9.29 6.24 2.28
CA ILE A 190 8.29 6.57 3.30
C ILE A 190 8.29 8.08 3.47
N ASP A 191 7.14 8.69 3.20
CA ASP A 191 6.87 10.08 3.55
C ASP A 191 6.09 10.10 4.87
N TYR A 192 6.54 10.89 5.84
CA TYR A 192 5.94 10.93 7.17
C TYR A 192 5.94 12.32 7.78
N ALA A 193 4.90 12.61 8.56
CA ALA A 193 4.79 13.88 9.27
C ALA A 193 5.48 13.76 10.63
N TRP A 194 6.38 14.69 10.94
CA TRP A 194 7.00 14.76 12.26
C TRP A 194 6.91 16.16 12.84
N ARG A 195 6.62 16.22 14.15
CA ARG A 195 6.46 17.46 14.92
C ARG A 195 7.69 17.67 15.78
N SER A 196 8.35 18.82 15.63
CA SER A 196 9.46 19.17 16.52
C SER A 196 9.00 19.28 17.96
N ASN A 197 9.78 18.67 18.85
CA ASN A 197 9.62 18.68 20.30
C ASN A 197 10.84 19.29 21.01
N GLY A 198 11.61 20.13 20.31
CA GLY A 198 12.89 20.67 20.76
C GLY A 198 14.11 19.91 20.23
N ARG A 199 13.91 18.77 19.54
CA ARG A 199 14.94 18.10 18.74
C ARG A 199 15.05 18.70 17.33
N ILE A 200 16.25 18.60 16.75
CA ILE A 200 16.54 19.06 15.38
C ILE A 200 15.98 18.13 14.28
N GLY A 201 15.57 16.91 14.65
CA GLY A 201 14.92 15.92 13.79
C GLY A 201 14.46 14.70 14.59
N PRO A 202 13.73 13.76 13.96
CA PRO A 202 13.38 12.49 14.57
C PRO A 202 14.61 11.60 14.76
N ASP A 203 14.56 10.76 15.78
CA ASP A 203 15.50 9.66 15.97
C ASP A 203 14.97 8.50 15.09
N LEU A 204 15.24 8.59 13.79
CA LEU A 204 14.63 7.71 12.79
C LEU A 204 15.04 6.26 13.01
N PHE A 205 14.02 5.41 13.02
CA PHE A 205 14.13 3.97 13.09
C PHE A 205 13.22 3.36 12.02
N VAL A 206 13.79 2.60 11.10
CA VAL A 206 13.03 1.95 10.02
C VAL A 206 13.04 0.44 10.26
N ARG A 207 11.87 -0.18 10.14
CA ARG A 207 11.69 -1.64 10.18
C ARG A 207 11.22 -2.15 8.84
N VAL A 208 11.77 -3.29 8.43
CA VAL A 208 11.34 -4.07 7.26
C VAL A 208 10.58 -5.28 7.77
N PHE A 209 9.41 -5.52 7.18
CA PHE A 209 8.54 -6.65 7.49
C PHE A 209 8.41 -7.55 6.27
N ASP A 210 8.43 -8.86 6.49
CA ASP A 210 8.11 -9.86 5.47
C ASP A 210 6.58 -9.93 5.21
N PRO A 211 6.13 -10.69 4.19
CA PRO A 211 4.70 -10.83 3.88
C PRO A 211 3.86 -11.41 5.03
N GLU A 212 4.47 -12.17 5.93
CA GLU A 212 3.85 -12.71 7.14
C GLU A 212 3.74 -11.68 8.28
N GLY A 213 4.44 -10.55 8.18
CA GLY A 213 4.44 -9.47 9.16
C GLY A 213 5.54 -9.59 10.22
N ASP A 214 6.48 -10.51 10.05
CA ASP A 214 7.66 -10.65 10.91
C ASP A 214 8.71 -9.60 10.56
N ILE A 215 9.45 -9.11 11.57
CA ILE A 215 10.53 -8.13 11.38
C ILE A 215 11.78 -8.85 10.87
N VAL A 216 12.24 -8.48 9.67
CA VAL A 216 13.43 -9.09 9.04
C VAL A 216 14.66 -8.18 9.05
N ALA A 217 14.48 -6.87 9.21
CA ALA A 217 15.58 -5.92 9.36
C ALA A 217 15.15 -4.64 10.08
N GLU A 218 16.14 -3.99 10.67
CA GLU A 218 15.98 -2.68 11.29
C GLU A 218 17.18 -1.79 10.95
N ALA A 219 16.94 -0.50 10.73
CA ALA A 219 17.98 0.49 10.48
C ALA A 219 17.69 1.78 11.27
N ARG A 220 18.75 2.50 11.64
CA ARG A 220 18.66 3.71 12.49
C ARG A 220 19.42 4.87 11.89
N LYS A 221 18.85 6.07 12.02
CA LYS A 221 19.52 7.33 11.76
C LYS A 221 19.12 8.36 12.80
N ASN A 222 20.09 8.91 13.54
CA ASN A 222 19.81 9.86 14.61
C ASN A 222 20.79 11.05 14.60
N PRO A 223 20.31 12.30 14.42
CA PRO A 223 18.97 12.67 13.95
C PRO A 223 18.87 12.42 12.43
N ALA A 224 17.65 12.20 11.93
CA ALA A 224 17.42 12.17 10.48
C ALA A 224 17.19 13.58 9.91
N ALA A 225 17.71 13.80 8.70
CA ALA A 225 17.43 14.99 7.91
C ALA A 225 16.00 14.95 7.33
N VAL A 226 15.51 16.09 6.84
CA VAL A 226 14.18 16.19 6.21
C VAL A 226 14.04 15.23 5.01
N GLN A 227 15.13 15.05 4.27
CA GLN A 227 15.27 14.01 3.24
C GLN A 227 16.44 13.12 3.65
N GLU A 228 16.16 11.87 3.92
CA GLU A 228 17.15 10.89 4.37
C GLU A 228 17.25 9.75 3.37
N PHE A 229 18.48 9.32 3.10
CA PHE A 229 18.76 8.09 2.35
C PHE A 229 19.35 7.06 3.31
N LEU A 230 18.72 5.89 3.42
CA LEU A 230 19.07 4.85 4.37
C LEU A 230 18.92 3.48 3.72
N ASP A 231 20.03 2.90 3.29
CA ASP A 231 20.02 1.50 2.85
C ASP A 231 19.86 0.56 4.04
N ILE A 232 19.20 -0.58 3.82
CA ILE A 232 18.90 -1.55 4.86
C ILE A 232 19.40 -2.92 4.42
N THR A 233 20.14 -3.60 5.29
CA THR A 233 20.55 -4.99 5.06
C THR A 233 19.62 -5.93 5.82
N VAL A 234 18.95 -6.84 5.10
CA VAL A 234 18.19 -7.95 5.67
C VAL A 234 19.09 -9.16 5.87
N LYS A 235 18.82 -9.93 6.93
CA LYS A 235 19.41 -11.27 7.07
C LYS A 235 19.11 -12.10 5.82
N THR A 236 20.04 -12.96 5.45
CA THR A 236 19.91 -13.81 4.25
C THR A 236 18.53 -14.49 4.19
N LEU A 237 17.77 -14.18 3.15
CA LEU A 237 16.44 -14.73 2.90
C LEU A 237 16.53 -15.76 1.76
N CYS A 238 15.78 -16.85 1.91
CA CYS A 238 15.59 -17.84 0.87
C CYS A 238 14.28 -17.55 0.13
N ILE A 239 14.28 -17.75 -1.19
CA ILE A 239 13.17 -17.53 -2.10
C ILE A 239 12.88 -18.83 -2.84
N VAL A 240 11.63 -19.28 -2.77
CA VAL A 240 11.11 -20.39 -3.55
C VAL A 240 10.06 -19.84 -4.50
N ARG A 241 10.21 -20.09 -5.80
CA ARG A 241 9.28 -19.62 -6.81
C ARG A 241 8.96 -20.72 -7.81
N GLY A 242 7.83 -20.63 -8.47
CA GLY A 242 7.49 -21.56 -9.54
C GLY A 242 6.07 -21.36 -10.02
N THR A 243 5.61 -22.31 -10.83
CA THR A 243 4.27 -22.32 -11.41
C THR A 243 3.56 -23.62 -11.05
N ILE A 244 2.26 -23.51 -10.78
CA ILE A 244 1.37 -24.66 -10.56
C ILE A 244 0.48 -24.81 -11.79
N ARG A 245 0.59 -25.97 -12.45
CA ARG A 245 -0.21 -26.31 -13.63
C ARG A 245 -0.96 -27.61 -13.42
N GLN A 246 -1.97 -27.81 -14.24
CA GLN A 246 -2.65 -29.09 -14.42
C GLN A 246 -1.94 -29.93 -15.50
N VAL A 247 -2.29 -31.22 -15.59
CA VAL A 247 -1.72 -32.18 -16.57
C VAL A 247 -1.86 -31.74 -18.03
N ASP A 248 -2.83 -30.88 -18.34
CA ASP A 248 -3.05 -30.30 -19.66
C ASP A 248 -2.36 -28.94 -19.85
N ASP A 249 -1.31 -28.66 -19.06
CA ASP A 249 -0.53 -27.41 -19.02
C ASP A 249 -1.34 -26.15 -18.63
N PHE A 250 -2.56 -26.31 -18.14
CA PHE A 250 -3.37 -25.17 -17.71
C PHE A 250 -2.88 -24.59 -16.37
N PRO A 251 -2.67 -23.27 -16.24
CA PRO A 251 -2.25 -22.65 -14.98
C PRO A 251 -3.36 -22.71 -13.92
N LEU A 252 -3.01 -23.02 -12.68
CA LEU A 252 -3.99 -23.13 -11.59
C LEU A 252 -3.88 -21.93 -10.63
N PRO A 253 -4.76 -20.92 -10.77
CA PRO A 253 -4.78 -19.75 -9.90
C PRO A 253 -5.45 -20.02 -8.56
N HIS A 254 -5.19 -19.15 -7.59
CA HIS A 254 -5.84 -19.15 -6.27
C HIS A 254 -5.65 -20.45 -5.46
N LEU A 255 -4.52 -21.14 -5.64
CA LEU A 255 -4.13 -22.28 -4.81
C LEU A 255 -3.23 -21.84 -3.68
N LEU A 256 -3.36 -22.46 -2.52
CA LEU A 256 -2.48 -22.22 -1.38
C LEU A 256 -1.22 -23.09 -1.53
N VAL A 257 -0.07 -22.45 -1.64
CA VAL A 257 1.24 -23.11 -1.72
C VAL A 257 1.98 -22.89 -0.42
N ARG A 258 2.52 -23.97 0.16
CA ARG A 258 3.31 -23.92 1.40
C ARG A 258 4.67 -24.57 1.19
N ALA A 259 5.71 -23.91 1.68
CA ALA A 259 7.07 -24.43 1.68
C ALA A 259 7.41 -24.95 3.08
N PHE A 260 7.99 -26.14 3.16
CA PHE A 260 8.42 -26.74 4.42
C PHE A 260 9.89 -27.16 4.36
N ASP A 261 10.58 -27.04 5.49
CA ASP A 261 11.84 -27.74 5.75
C ASP A 261 11.52 -29.14 6.28
N ARG A 262 11.99 -30.16 5.57
CA ARG A 262 11.72 -31.57 5.85
C ARG A 262 12.90 -32.18 6.60
N ASP A 263 12.74 -32.31 7.91
CA ASP A 263 13.60 -33.16 8.73
C ASP A 263 13.18 -34.63 8.62
N MET A 264 13.99 -35.54 9.19
CA MET A 264 13.76 -37.00 9.12
C MET A 264 12.31 -37.42 9.44
N ARG A 265 11.63 -36.73 10.36
CA ARG A 265 10.27 -37.06 10.82
C ARG A 265 9.38 -35.84 11.10
N ALA A 266 9.83 -34.64 10.77
CA ALA A 266 9.13 -33.40 11.07
C ALA A 266 9.16 -32.47 9.86
N GLU A 267 8.13 -31.66 9.73
CA GLU A 267 8.08 -30.56 8.76
C GLU A 267 7.96 -29.26 9.53
N THR A 268 8.78 -28.29 9.19
CA THR A 268 8.69 -26.93 9.70
C THR A 268 8.19 -26.03 8.58
N LEU A 269 7.04 -25.39 8.77
CA LEU A 269 6.52 -24.43 7.80
C LEU A 269 7.48 -23.24 7.69
N LEU A 270 7.94 -22.95 6.49
CA LEU A 270 8.85 -21.85 6.18
C LEU A 270 8.09 -20.59 5.77
N GLY A 271 7.04 -20.77 4.97
CA GLY A 271 6.19 -19.70 4.48
C GLY A 271 5.12 -20.23 3.53
N GLN A 272 4.24 -19.34 3.09
CA GLN A 272 3.12 -19.69 2.21
C GLN A 272 2.76 -18.56 1.25
N ALA A 273 2.15 -18.89 0.12
CA ALA A 273 1.70 -17.95 -0.88
C ALA A 273 0.46 -18.48 -1.62
N MET A 274 -0.31 -17.58 -2.23
CA MET A 274 -1.37 -17.95 -3.18
C MET A 274 -0.85 -17.88 -4.60
N THR A 275 -1.25 -18.80 -5.48
CA THR A 275 -0.95 -18.69 -6.91
C THR A 275 -1.72 -17.53 -7.56
N ASP A 276 -1.05 -16.80 -8.46
CA ASP A 276 -1.66 -15.74 -9.27
C ASP A 276 -2.44 -16.30 -10.48
N ALA A 277 -2.96 -15.42 -11.34
CA ALA A 277 -3.77 -15.78 -12.51
C ALA A 277 -3.02 -16.72 -13.49
N GLU A 278 -1.70 -16.61 -13.54
CA GLU A 278 -0.80 -17.42 -14.36
C GLU A 278 -0.34 -18.70 -13.63
N GLY A 279 -0.87 -18.97 -12.44
CA GLY A 279 -0.49 -20.11 -11.61
C GLY A 279 0.88 -19.94 -10.93
N SER A 280 1.47 -18.75 -10.98
CA SER A 280 2.79 -18.48 -10.42
C SER A 280 2.71 -18.19 -8.93
N TYR A 281 3.74 -18.58 -8.19
CA TYR A 281 3.85 -18.29 -6.75
C TYR A 281 5.29 -17.94 -6.37
N GLN A 282 5.43 -17.22 -5.27
CA GLN A 282 6.71 -16.95 -4.63
C GLN A 282 6.54 -16.98 -3.10
N ILE A 283 7.36 -17.78 -2.42
CA ILE A 283 7.45 -17.88 -0.97
C ILE A 283 8.83 -17.41 -0.55
N THR A 284 8.89 -16.47 0.40
CA THR A 284 10.14 -15.98 0.97
C THR A 284 10.22 -16.39 2.43
N TYR A 285 11.37 -16.86 2.90
CA TYR A 285 11.55 -17.23 4.29
C TYR A 285 12.97 -16.93 4.77
N GLY A 286 13.11 -16.61 6.06
CA GLY A 286 14.42 -16.42 6.69
C GLY A 286 15.06 -17.75 7.12
N THR A 287 16.39 -17.79 7.09
CA THR A 287 17.17 -18.93 7.62
C THR A 287 16.97 -19.12 9.13
N ASN A 288 16.46 -18.12 9.85
CA ASN A 288 16.07 -18.23 11.25
C ASN A 288 14.93 -19.25 11.50
N LYS A 289 14.13 -19.59 10.47
CA LYS A 289 13.10 -20.64 10.56
C LYS A 289 13.70 -22.05 10.43
N LEU A 290 14.97 -22.18 10.03
CA LEU A 290 15.65 -23.47 9.89
C LEU A 290 16.25 -23.93 11.22
N ARG A 291 16.13 -25.23 11.49
CA ARG A 291 16.68 -25.85 12.71
C ARG A 291 18.14 -26.21 12.53
N MET A 292 19.05 -25.38 13.04
CA MET A 292 20.50 -25.65 13.11
C MET A 292 21.13 -26.01 11.74
N LYS A 293 20.58 -25.47 10.64
CA LYS A 293 21.07 -25.63 9.27
C LYS A 293 21.04 -24.28 8.55
N ASP A 294 21.92 -24.11 7.57
CA ASP A 294 21.97 -22.91 6.72
C ASP A 294 21.09 -23.04 5.46
N LYS A 295 20.64 -24.26 5.14
CA LYS A 295 19.81 -24.58 3.96
C LYS A 295 18.70 -25.53 4.33
N ALA A 296 17.53 -25.33 3.70
CA ALA A 296 16.37 -26.19 3.88
C ALA A 296 16.49 -27.49 3.08
N ASP A 297 15.98 -28.58 3.63
CA ASP A 297 15.59 -29.76 2.86
C ASP A 297 14.15 -29.52 2.39
N LEU A 298 14.00 -28.83 1.27
CA LEU A 298 12.76 -28.18 0.87
C LEU A 298 11.74 -29.19 0.30
N ILE A 299 10.50 -29.10 0.77
CA ILE A 299 9.33 -29.68 0.09
C ILE A 299 8.26 -28.59 -0.07
N VAL A 300 7.71 -28.48 -1.27
CA VAL A 300 6.59 -27.58 -1.58
C VAL A 300 5.32 -28.40 -1.68
N ARG A 301 4.28 -27.99 -0.96
CA ARG A 301 2.95 -28.62 -0.99
C ARG A 301 1.92 -27.62 -1.47
N VAL A 302 0.96 -28.11 -2.24
CA VAL A 302 -0.15 -27.34 -2.81
C VAL A 302 -1.45 -27.86 -2.22
N PHE A 303 -2.28 -26.93 -1.76
CA PHE A 303 -3.55 -27.19 -1.12
C PHE A 303 -4.66 -26.46 -1.89
N GLU A 304 -5.87 -27.00 -1.83
CA GLU A 304 -7.05 -26.26 -2.28
C GLU A 304 -7.20 -24.94 -1.49
N PRO A 305 -7.74 -23.88 -2.10
CA PRO A 305 -8.11 -22.67 -1.37
C PRO A 305 -9.09 -23.01 -0.24
N ALA A 306 -8.92 -22.35 0.90
CA ALA A 306 -9.87 -22.46 2.00
C ALA A 306 -11.28 -22.09 1.52
N ASP A 307 -12.28 -22.79 2.05
CA ASP A 307 -13.68 -22.48 1.81
C ASP A 307 -14.03 -21.06 2.29
N SER A 308 -15.17 -20.55 1.81
CA SER A 308 -15.71 -19.22 2.16
C SER A 308 -15.90 -18.99 3.67
N GLU A 309 -15.79 -20.06 4.48
CA GLU A 309 -15.91 -20.06 5.94
C GLU A 309 -14.56 -19.98 6.66
N GLY A 310 -13.44 -19.90 5.92
CA GLY A 310 -12.11 -19.67 6.45
C GLY A 310 -11.51 -20.87 7.18
N LYS A 311 -11.98 -22.09 6.92
CA LYS A 311 -11.34 -23.29 7.47
C LYS A 311 -10.11 -23.63 6.65
N GLU A 312 -8.95 -23.59 7.29
CA GLU A 312 -7.66 -24.01 6.73
C GLU A 312 -7.57 -25.55 6.59
N THR A 313 -8.45 -26.14 5.79
CA THR A 313 -8.54 -27.59 5.56
C THR A 313 -8.59 -27.95 4.08
N GLY A 314 -8.01 -27.13 3.19
CA GLY A 314 -7.83 -27.56 1.81
C GLY A 314 -7.06 -28.87 1.78
N ASP A 315 -7.59 -29.89 1.12
CA ASP A 315 -6.89 -31.17 0.96
C ASP A 315 -5.57 -30.93 0.21
N GLU A 316 -4.54 -31.73 0.51
CA GLU A 316 -3.30 -31.68 -0.26
C GLU A 316 -3.53 -32.25 -1.66
N ILE A 317 -3.35 -31.39 -2.66
CA ILE A 317 -3.62 -31.71 -4.06
C ILE A 317 -2.34 -32.03 -4.85
N GLY A 318 -1.18 -31.59 -4.35
CA GLY A 318 0.13 -31.91 -4.93
C GLY A 318 1.28 -31.60 -3.99
N ALA A 319 2.43 -32.24 -4.24
CA ALA A 319 3.67 -31.96 -3.53
C ALA A 319 4.87 -32.19 -4.46
N SER A 320 5.94 -31.43 -4.24
CA SER A 320 7.24 -31.64 -4.89
C SER A 320 7.94 -32.87 -4.33
N GLU A 321 9.00 -33.31 -5.04
CA GLU A 321 10.04 -34.11 -4.39
C GLU A 321 10.77 -33.29 -3.31
N ILE A 322 11.48 -33.96 -2.41
CA ILE A 322 12.32 -33.30 -1.42
C ILE A 322 13.60 -32.83 -2.11
N ILE A 323 13.86 -31.53 -2.06
CA ILE A 323 15.05 -30.89 -2.58
C ILE A 323 16.02 -30.65 -1.40
N PHE A 324 16.97 -31.55 -1.25
CA PHE A 324 17.96 -31.47 -0.18
C PHE A 324 18.90 -30.28 -0.34
N ASN A 325 19.16 -29.55 0.75
CA ASN A 325 20.04 -28.38 0.76
C ASN A 325 19.73 -27.34 -0.33
N ALA A 326 18.46 -26.95 -0.44
CA ALA A 326 17.99 -26.00 -1.45
C ALA A 326 18.85 -24.71 -1.47
N PRO A 327 19.21 -24.19 -2.65
CA PRO A 327 19.87 -22.90 -2.80
C PRO A 327 18.96 -21.75 -2.32
N LEU A 328 19.57 -20.59 -2.08
CA LEU A 328 18.85 -19.37 -1.65
C LEU A 328 17.74 -18.95 -2.63
N GLN A 329 17.90 -19.25 -3.92
CA GLN A 329 16.83 -19.10 -4.92
C GLN A 329 16.54 -20.46 -5.54
N GLN A 330 15.38 -21.04 -5.22
CA GLN A 330 14.95 -22.35 -5.71
C GLN A 330 13.71 -22.20 -6.60
N ALA A 331 13.76 -22.79 -7.80
CA ALA A 331 12.61 -22.90 -8.69
C ALA A 331 11.91 -24.25 -8.49
N VAL A 332 10.59 -24.27 -8.26
CA VAL A 332 9.81 -25.51 -8.09
C VAL A 332 8.50 -25.38 -8.85
N ASP A 333 8.48 -25.89 -10.08
CA ASP A 333 7.26 -26.04 -10.87
C ASP A 333 6.56 -27.35 -10.51
N LEU A 334 5.23 -27.33 -10.39
CA LEU A 334 4.44 -28.49 -10.00
C LEU A 334 3.26 -28.71 -10.92
N GLU A 335 3.04 -29.98 -11.25
CA GLU A 335 1.89 -30.45 -12.00
C GLU A 335 0.94 -31.20 -11.05
N VAL A 336 -0.30 -30.74 -10.96
CA VAL A 336 -1.34 -31.35 -10.12
C VAL A 336 -2.07 -32.42 -10.93
N LYS A 337 -2.00 -33.67 -10.46
CA LYS A 337 -2.66 -34.81 -11.10
C LYS A 337 -4.18 -34.75 -10.88
N SER A 338 -4.95 -34.83 -11.97
CA SER A 338 -6.41 -34.66 -12.05
C SER A 338 -7.27 -35.57 -11.16
N GLY A 339 -6.68 -36.55 -10.46
CA GLY A 339 -7.41 -37.50 -9.60
C GLY A 339 -7.81 -36.94 -8.23
N LYS A 340 -7.06 -35.97 -7.68
CA LYS A 340 -7.34 -35.37 -6.36
C LYS A 340 -7.94 -33.97 -6.45
N PHE A 341 -7.56 -33.21 -7.47
CA PHE A 341 -8.08 -31.88 -7.76
C PHE A 341 -8.27 -31.75 -9.24
N ARG A 342 -9.50 -31.45 -9.66
CA ARG A 342 -9.82 -31.30 -11.08
C ARG A 342 -9.61 -29.87 -11.57
N GLY A 343 -9.47 -28.90 -10.66
CA GLY A 343 -9.40 -27.48 -10.99
C GLY A 343 -10.72 -26.95 -11.56
N PRO A 344 -10.75 -25.68 -12.00
CA PRO A 344 -11.89 -25.13 -12.73
C PRO A 344 -12.22 -25.99 -13.95
N SER A 345 -13.50 -26.19 -14.20
CA SER A 345 -13.98 -26.92 -15.38
C SER A 345 -13.59 -26.23 -16.69
N GLU A 346 -13.53 -26.98 -17.80
CA GLU A 346 -13.27 -26.42 -19.13
C GLU A 346 -14.14 -25.18 -19.42
N TYR A 347 -15.43 -25.24 -19.08
CA TYR A 347 -16.34 -24.09 -19.17
C TYR A 347 -15.85 -22.88 -18.37
N GLU A 348 -15.54 -23.05 -17.09
CA GLU A 348 -15.08 -21.96 -16.21
C GLU A 348 -13.76 -21.37 -16.68
N ARG A 349 -12.84 -22.21 -17.18
CA ARG A 349 -11.56 -21.79 -17.76
C ARG A 349 -11.79 -20.92 -19.00
N TYR A 350 -12.65 -21.34 -19.91
CA TYR A 350 -12.94 -20.58 -21.12
C TYR A 350 -13.66 -19.26 -20.84
N ILE A 351 -14.68 -19.26 -19.97
CA ILE A 351 -15.36 -18.03 -19.57
C ILE A 351 -14.40 -17.04 -18.92
N THR A 352 -13.47 -17.51 -18.07
CA THR A 352 -12.45 -16.65 -17.45
C THR A 352 -11.52 -16.03 -18.49
N ALA A 353 -11.01 -16.84 -19.43
CA ALA A 353 -10.16 -16.36 -20.51
C ALA A 353 -10.87 -15.33 -21.40
N LEU A 354 -12.16 -15.54 -21.71
CA LEU A 354 -12.95 -14.60 -22.50
C LEU A 354 -13.23 -13.29 -21.76
N LYS A 355 -13.58 -13.34 -20.46
CA LYS A 355 -13.88 -12.16 -19.63
C LYS A 355 -12.75 -11.13 -19.62
N LEU A 356 -11.49 -11.57 -19.69
CA LEU A 356 -10.33 -10.67 -19.75
C LEU A 356 -10.21 -9.89 -21.07
N LEU A 357 -10.90 -10.35 -22.13
CA LEU A 357 -10.76 -9.81 -23.49
C LEU A 357 -12.01 -9.11 -24.02
N ILE A 358 -13.20 -9.45 -23.52
CA ILE A 358 -14.48 -8.98 -24.09
C ILE A 358 -15.03 -7.69 -23.46
N GLU A 359 -14.27 -7.03 -22.57
CA GLU A 359 -14.60 -5.72 -21.95
C GLU A 359 -16.04 -5.57 -21.39
N GLY A 360 -16.68 -6.69 -21.03
CA GLY A 360 -18.05 -6.72 -20.50
C GLY A 360 -19.15 -7.01 -21.53
N GLU A 361 -18.82 -7.21 -22.81
CA GLU A 361 -19.79 -7.65 -23.82
C GLU A 361 -20.29 -9.08 -23.53
N PRO A 362 -21.61 -9.35 -23.64
CA PRO A 362 -22.15 -10.69 -23.45
C PRO A 362 -21.67 -11.66 -24.52
N VAL A 363 -21.39 -12.91 -24.14
CA VAL A 363 -20.85 -13.93 -25.05
C VAL A 363 -21.81 -14.21 -26.21
N HIS A 364 -23.12 -14.20 -25.97
CA HIS A 364 -24.15 -14.39 -26.99
C HIS A 364 -24.21 -13.29 -28.07
N GLN A 365 -23.61 -12.11 -27.82
CA GLN A 365 -23.59 -11.00 -28.78
C GLN A 365 -22.35 -11.01 -29.68
N LEU A 366 -21.38 -11.89 -29.41
CA LEU A 366 -20.15 -11.98 -30.18
C LEU A 366 -20.41 -12.52 -31.60
N THR A 367 -19.92 -11.79 -32.61
CA THR A 367 -20.04 -12.18 -34.02
C THR A 367 -19.04 -13.29 -34.37
N ASP A 368 -19.23 -13.97 -35.51
CA ASP A 368 -18.29 -15.02 -35.96
C ASP A 368 -16.86 -14.48 -36.17
N LYS A 369 -16.74 -13.18 -36.50
CA LYS A 369 -15.44 -12.51 -36.61
C LYS A 369 -14.80 -12.34 -35.23
N ASP A 370 -15.58 -11.98 -34.22
CA ASP A 370 -15.11 -11.84 -32.85
C ASP A 370 -14.67 -13.19 -32.29
N LEU A 371 -15.45 -14.25 -32.51
CA LEU A 371 -15.08 -15.61 -32.10
C LEU A 371 -13.80 -16.08 -32.79
N SER A 372 -13.63 -15.79 -34.08
CA SER A 372 -12.39 -16.12 -34.81
C SER A 372 -11.18 -15.37 -34.23
N PHE A 373 -11.34 -14.08 -33.89
CA PHE A 373 -10.31 -13.28 -33.26
C PHE A 373 -9.96 -13.81 -31.85
N LEU A 374 -10.96 -14.08 -31.03
CA LEU A 374 -10.81 -14.60 -29.67
C LEU A 374 -10.17 -15.99 -29.66
N GLY A 375 -10.55 -16.86 -30.60
CA GLY A 375 -9.89 -18.16 -30.80
C GLY A 375 -8.40 -18.02 -31.09
N GLY A 376 -8.02 -17.05 -31.95
CA GLY A 376 -6.62 -16.73 -32.20
C GLY A 376 -5.85 -16.18 -30.99
N LYS A 377 -6.54 -15.48 -30.07
CA LYS A 377 -5.93 -14.92 -28.85
C LYS A 377 -5.82 -15.91 -27.69
N THR A 378 -6.83 -16.77 -27.54
CA THR A 378 -6.97 -17.67 -26.39
C THR A 378 -6.53 -19.10 -26.70
N GLY A 379 -6.44 -19.49 -27.97
CA GLY A 379 -6.22 -20.87 -28.38
C GLY A 379 -7.45 -21.77 -28.24
N ILE A 380 -8.60 -21.24 -27.83
CA ILE A 380 -9.84 -22.02 -27.69
C ILE A 380 -10.36 -22.40 -29.08
N PRO A 381 -10.72 -23.68 -29.33
CA PRO A 381 -11.30 -24.10 -30.60
C PRO A 381 -12.55 -23.31 -30.97
N LEU A 382 -12.68 -22.90 -32.24
CA LEU A 382 -13.82 -22.11 -32.72
C LEU A 382 -15.16 -22.82 -32.46
N GLU A 383 -15.18 -24.14 -32.50
CA GLU A 383 -16.34 -24.96 -32.14
C GLU A 383 -16.76 -24.75 -30.68
N HIS A 384 -15.82 -24.77 -29.74
CA HIS A 384 -16.11 -24.56 -28.31
C HIS A 384 -16.58 -23.13 -28.05
N LEU A 385 -16.01 -22.14 -28.74
CA LEU A 385 -16.48 -20.75 -28.69
C LEU A 385 -17.93 -20.60 -29.17
N ASN A 386 -18.31 -21.32 -30.23
CA ASN A 386 -19.70 -21.37 -30.68
C ASN A 386 -20.62 -22.02 -29.64
N TYR A 387 -20.17 -23.07 -28.95
CA TYR A 387 -20.93 -23.69 -27.86
C TYR A 387 -21.13 -22.74 -26.68
N LEU A 388 -20.12 -21.95 -26.29
CA LEU A 388 -20.25 -20.94 -25.24
C LEU A 388 -21.23 -19.84 -25.64
N ARG A 389 -21.19 -19.40 -26.90
CA ARG A 389 -22.15 -18.41 -27.44
C ARG A 389 -23.58 -18.93 -27.39
N LEU A 390 -23.80 -20.19 -27.80
CA LEU A 390 -25.12 -20.82 -27.73
C LEU A 390 -25.60 -21.01 -26.29
N ASP A 391 -24.71 -21.43 -25.38
CA ASP A 391 -25.01 -21.56 -23.95
C ASP A 391 -25.50 -20.23 -23.37
N ASP A 392 -24.73 -19.16 -23.55
CA ASP A 392 -25.10 -17.82 -23.06
C ASP A 392 -26.40 -17.29 -23.73
N GLN A 393 -26.61 -17.60 -25.01
CA GLN A 393 -27.84 -17.24 -25.72
C GLN A 393 -29.07 -17.92 -25.09
N TRP A 394 -28.93 -19.19 -24.70
CA TRP A 394 -30.03 -19.96 -24.14
C TRP A 394 -30.25 -19.66 -22.66
N CYS A 395 -29.20 -19.34 -21.91
CA CYS A 395 -29.30 -18.73 -20.59
C CYS A 395 -30.11 -17.43 -20.67
N PHE A 396 -29.83 -16.58 -21.66
CA PHE A 396 -30.53 -15.31 -21.83
C PHE A 396 -32.00 -15.47 -22.25
N HIS A 397 -32.31 -16.35 -23.21
CA HIS A 397 -33.68 -16.48 -23.75
C HIS A 397 -34.59 -17.41 -22.95
N TYR A 398 -34.05 -18.44 -22.31
CA TYR A 398 -34.83 -19.51 -21.70
C TYR A 398 -34.52 -19.71 -20.21
N SER A 399 -33.72 -18.82 -19.62
CA SER A 399 -33.31 -18.91 -18.20
C SER A 399 -32.67 -20.25 -17.87
N MET A 400 -31.93 -20.83 -18.81
CA MET A 400 -31.15 -22.04 -18.59
C MET A 400 -30.03 -21.79 -17.60
N GLU A 401 -29.67 -22.81 -16.81
CA GLU A 401 -28.48 -22.75 -15.97
C GLU A 401 -27.22 -22.67 -16.85
N PRO A 402 -26.28 -21.77 -16.56
CA PRO A 402 -25.01 -21.67 -17.28
C PRO A 402 -24.27 -23.01 -17.33
N ALA A 403 -23.51 -23.21 -18.41
CA ALA A 403 -22.75 -24.42 -18.71
C ALA A 403 -23.55 -25.66 -19.09
N VAL A 404 -24.88 -25.70 -18.89
CA VAL A 404 -25.68 -26.90 -19.21
C VAL A 404 -25.65 -27.18 -20.71
N VAL A 405 -25.98 -26.19 -21.52
CA VAL A 405 -26.04 -26.36 -22.98
C VAL A 405 -24.64 -26.62 -23.52
N TYR A 406 -23.65 -25.84 -23.09
CA TYR A 406 -22.25 -26.07 -23.42
C TYR A 406 -21.81 -27.52 -23.15
N SER A 407 -22.13 -28.02 -21.95
CA SER A 407 -21.75 -29.36 -21.50
C SER A 407 -22.43 -30.47 -22.31
N LEU A 408 -23.66 -30.26 -22.77
CA LEU A 408 -24.37 -31.22 -23.62
C LEU A 408 -23.77 -31.25 -25.03
N LEU A 409 -23.52 -30.09 -25.63
CA LEU A 409 -22.92 -29.97 -26.96
C LEU A 409 -21.52 -30.60 -26.99
N ARG A 410 -20.76 -30.41 -25.91
CA ARG A 410 -19.46 -31.06 -25.71
C ARG A 410 -19.51 -32.59 -25.68
N GLN A 411 -20.67 -33.21 -25.45
CA GLN A 411 -20.88 -34.65 -25.53
C GLN A 411 -21.49 -35.11 -26.87
N GLY A 412 -21.47 -34.22 -27.87
CA GLY A 412 -21.94 -34.49 -29.23
C GLY A 412 -23.45 -34.42 -29.39
N LEU A 413 -24.16 -33.74 -28.48
CA LEU A 413 -25.60 -33.51 -28.65
C LEU A 413 -25.86 -32.38 -29.68
N PRO A 414 -27.04 -32.37 -30.33
CA PRO A 414 -27.35 -31.39 -31.36
C PRO A 414 -27.38 -29.95 -30.84
N ALA A 415 -26.85 -29.01 -31.63
CA ALA A 415 -26.91 -27.56 -31.35
C ALA A 415 -28.25 -26.89 -31.69
N ASP A 416 -29.16 -27.63 -32.36
CA ASP A 416 -30.50 -27.15 -32.69
C ASP A 416 -31.45 -27.28 -31.50
N LEU A 417 -32.23 -26.22 -31.23
CA LEU A 417 -33.13 -26.14 -30.08
C LEU A 417 -34.20 -27.24 -30.10
N HIS A 418 -34.80 -27.52 -31.26
CA HIS A 418 -35.85 -28.52 -31.36
C HIS A 418 -35.28 -29.92 -31.15
N HIS A 419 -34.16 -30.24 -31.80
CA HIS A 419 -33.52 -31.55 -31.63
C HIS A 419 -33.01 -31.76 -30.20
N LEU A 420 -32.44 -30.74 -29.56
CA LEU A 420 -31.91 -30.87 -28.21
C LEU A 420 -33.01 -30.99 -27.16
N SER A 421 -34.12 -30.24 -27.31
CA SER A 421 -35.25 -30.29 -26.36
C SER A 421 -36.09 -31.56 -26.47
N THR A 422 -36.15 -32.19 -27.65
CA THR A 422 -36.85 -33.46 -27.88
C THR A 422 -35.98 -34.71 -27.62
N GLU A 423 -34.72 -34.52 -27.22
CA GLU A 423 -33.81 -35.61 -26.90
C GLU A 423 -34.28 -36.38 -25.66
N LYS A 424 -33.89 -37.67 -25.56
CA LYS A 424 -34.32 -38.49 -24.43
C LYS A 424 -33.75 -37.94 -23.11
N PRO A 425 -34.55 -37.78 -22.04
CA PRO A 425 -34.07 -37.31 -20.74
C PRO A 425 -32.86 -38.10 -20.21
N THR A 426 -32.85 -39.41 -20.43
CA THR A 426 -31.73 -40.28 -20.05
C THR A 426 -30.44 -39.92 -20.77
N ARG A 427 -30.51 -39.56 -22.06
CA ARG A 427 -29.33 -39.18 -22.86
C ARG A 427 -28.78 -37.82 -22.43
N LEU A 428 -29.66 -36.87 -22.13
CA LEU A 428 -29.30 -35.56 -21.58
C LEU A 428 -28.60 -35.71 -20.22
N HIS A 429 -29.16 -36.54 -19.34
CA HIS A 429 -28.59 -36.83 -18.03
C HIS A 429 -27.21 -37.50 -18.13
N GLU A 430 -27.08 -38.57 -18.92
CA GLU A 430 -25.82 -39.27 -19.16
C GLU A 430 -24.74 -38.34 -19.74
N ALA A 431 -25.12 -37.46 -20.67
CA ALA A 431 -24.20 -36.49 -21.25
C ALA A 431 -23.71 -35.48 -20.19
N LEU A 432 -24.61 -34.91 -19.39
CA LEU A 432 -24.20 -33.95 -18.37
C LEU A 432 -23.33 -34.61 -17.29
N GLN A 433 -23.64 -35.85 -16.90
CA GLN A 433 -22.78 -36.66 -16.02
C GLN A 433 -21.41 -36.96 -16.64
N ALA A 434 -21.35 -37.28 -17.94
CA ALA A 434 -20.09 -37.47 -18.64
C ALA A 434 -19.28 -36.17 -18.66
N SER A 435 -19.90 -35.01 -18.88
CA SER A 435 -19.20 -33.72 -18.83
C SER A 435 -18.67 -33.40 -17.44
N LEU A 436 -19.39 -33.72 -16.36
CA LEU A 436 -18.87 -33.64 -14.99
C LEU A 436 -17.70 -34.60 -14.77
N ALA A 437 -17.82 -35.84 -15.25
CA ALA A 437 -16.78 -36.85 -15.13
C ALA A 437 -15.47 -36.48 -15.85
N HIS A 438 -15.55 -35.71 -16.95
CA HIS A 438 -14.40 -35.21 -17.70
C HIS A 438 -13.97 -33.78 -17.31
N ASN A 439 -14.54 -33.21 -16.24
CA ASN A 439 -14.28 -31.82 -15.81
C ASN A 439 -14.56 -30.76 -16.90
N ILE A 440 -15.54 -31.02 -17.76
CA ILE A 440 -16.03 -30.06 -18.77
C ILE A 440 -17.06 -29.12 -18.14
N ALA A 441 -17.92 -29.67 -17.30
CA ALA A 441 -18.99 -28.96 -16.60
C ALA A 441 -18.54 -28.51 -15.19
N PRO A 442 -19.03 -27.35 -14.70
CA PRO A 442 -18.80 -26.92 -13.33
C PRO A 442 -19.28 -27.94 -12.30
N ALA A 443 -18.51 -28.15 -11.24
CA ALA A 443 -18.83 -29.14 -10.19
C ALA A 443 -20.17 -28.86 -9.48
N VAL A 444 -20.59 -27.59 -9.42
CA VAL A 444 -21.89 -27.17 -8.84
C VAL A 444 -23.11 -27.80 -9.53
N LEU A 445 -22.97 -28.30 -10.76
CA LEU A 445 -24.04 -29.01 -11.47
C LEU A 445 -24.22 -30.47 -11.01
N ALA A 446 -23.25 -31.06 -10.30
CA ALA A 446 -23.28 -32.47 -9.92
C ALA A 446 -24.52 -32.86 -9.10
N ASP A 447 -24.92 -32.01 -8.15
CA ASP A 447 -26.09 -32.25 -7.29
C ASP A 447 -27.40 -31.76 -7.93
N LYS A 448 -27.34 -31.16 -9.12
CA LYS A 448 -28.46 -30.50 -9.78
C LYS A 448 -28.74 -31.00 -11.19
N VAL A 449 -28.09 -32.08 -11.64
CA VAL A 449 -28.21 -32.60 -13.02
C VAL A 449 -29.68 -32.69 -13.47
N ASP A 450 -30.53 -33.34 -12.67
CA ASP A 450 -31.96 -33.50 -12.98
C ASP A 450 -32.72 -32.17 -13.01
N GLN A 451 -32.34 -31.21 -12.17
CA GLN A 451 -32.99 -29.89 -12.11
C GLN A 451 -32.55 -29.03 -13.29
N ALA A 452 -31.28 -29.12 -13.66
CA ALA A 452 -30.65 -28.33 -14.71
C ALA A 452 -31.19 -28.66 -16.11
N ILE A 453 -31.61 -29.91 -16.36
CA ILE A 453 -32.19 -30.32 -17.65
C ILE A 453 -33.70 -30.08 -17.77
N LYS A 454 -34.42 -29.81 -16.67
CA LYS A 454 -35.88 -29.61 -16.70
C LYS A 454 -36.35 -28.45 -17.60
N PRO A 455 -35.72 -27.26 -17.56
CA PRO A 455 -36.16 -26.16 -18.42
C PRO A 455 -36.07 -26.53 -19.90
N LEU A 456 -35.02 -27.27 -20.30
CA LEU A 456 -34.86 -27.76 -21.67
C LEU A 456 -36.01 -28.70 -22.09
N LEU A 457 -36.40 -29.64 -21.23
CA LEU A 457 -37.52 -30.55 -21.50
C LEU A 457 -38.85 -29.82 -21.61
N SER A 458 -39.06 -28.78 -20.78
CA SER A 458 -40.30 -27.99 -20.83
C SER A 458 -40.48 -27.18 -22.11
N LEU A 459 -39.38 -26.86 -22.81
CA LEU A 459 -39.43 -26.18 -24.10
C LEU A 459 -40.04 -27.06 -25.19
N ALA A 460 -39.74 -28.37 -25.19
CA ALA A 460 -40.34 -29.31 -26.13
C ALA A 460 -41.87 -29.37 -25.98
N ASP A 461 -42.36 -29.44 -24.75
CA ASP A 461 -43.80 -29.48 -24.46
C ASP A 461 -44.52 -28.20 -24.96
N SER A 462 -43.88 -27.04 -24.80
CA SER A 462 -44.43 -25.76 -25.27
C SER A 462 -44.48 -25.65 -26.81
N MET A 463 -43.47 -26.17 -27.51
CA MET A 463 -43.39 -26.13 -28.96
C MET A 463 -44.39 -27.09 -29.62
N VAL A 464 -44.59 -28.27 -29.04
CA VAL A 464 -45.63 -29.22 -29.46
C VAL A 464 -47.02 -28.56 -29.36
N PHE A 465 -47.28 -27.83 -28.26
CA PHE A 465 -48.54 -27.15 -28.05
C PHE A 465 -48.81 -26.00 -29.05
N GLU A 466 -47.78 -25.23 -29.44
CA GLU A 466 -47.93 -24.19 -30.46
C GLU A 466 -48.17 -24.75 -31.86
N LEU A 467 -47.52 -25.85 -32.22
CA LEU A 467 -47.70 -26.51 -33.53
C LEU A 467 -49.11 -27.09 -33.67
N GLU A 468 -49.64 -27.72 -32.61
CA GLU A 468 -51.02 -28.22 -32.59
C GLU A 468 -52.06 -27.09 -32.68
N ARG A 469 -51.76 -25.91 -32.14
CA ARG A 469 -52.63 -24.73 -32.22
C ARG A 469 -52.66 -24.08 -33.60
N ARG A 470 -51.58 -24.17 -34.38
CA ARG A 470 -51.50 -23.66 -35.76
C ARG A 470 -52.09 -24.63 -36.80
N ALA A 471 -52.24 -25.90 -36.45
CA ALA A 471 -52.81 -26.94 -37.31
C ALA A 471 -54.35 -27.07 -37.22
N LYS A 472 -54.98 -26.35 -36.30
CA LYS A 472 -56.45 -26.14 -36.21
C LYS A 472 -56.82 -24.78 -36.75
#